data_AF-A0A9D7SER6-F1
#
_entry.id   AF-A0A9D7SER6-F1
#
_cell.length_a   1.000
_cell.length_b   1.000
_cell.length_c   1.000
_cell.angle_alpha   90.00
_cell.angle_beta   90.00
_cell.angle_gamma   90.00
#
_symmetry.space_group_name_H-M   'P 1'
#
loop_
_entity.id
_entity.type
_entity.pdbx_description
1 polymer ?
#
loop_
_entity_poly.entity_id
_entity_poly.type
_entity_poly.pdbx_seq_one_letter_code
_entity_poly.pdbx_strand_id
1 'polypeptide(L)'
;MIGSGPPGPPQARFEDGLRFLAAALALELDHRNSAAIVSAACDAIQCFLVTFELASRRHLADPEGETLKLRGQLEALLTPNQSPEEAARHALEGARLARDQAARLLPRLME
;
A
#
# COMPACT_ATOMS: atom_id res chain seq x y z
N MET A 1 -16.47 5.63 17.14
CA MET A 1 -15.44 6.64 17.45
C MET A 1 -14.13 6.18 16.84
N ILE A 2 -13.79 6.68 15.65
CA ILE A 2 -12.49 6.41 15.03
C ILE A 2 -11.58 7.54 15.48
N GLY A 3 -10.66 7.23 16.38
CA GLY A 3 -9.61 8.16 16.79
C GLY A 3 -8.66 8.36 15.62
N SER A 4 -8.90 9.40 14.84
CA SER A 4 -7.88 9.98 13.96
C SER A 4 -6.83 10.64 14.85
N GLY A 5 -5.92 9.83 15.41
CA GLY A 5 -4.67 10.35 15.94
C GLY A 5 -3.96 11.14 14.83
N PRO A 6 -3.19 12.19 15.17
CA PRO A 6 -2.49 12.98 14.17
C PRO A 6 -1.70 12.02 13.27
N PRO A 7 -1.78 12.14 11.93
CA PRO A 7 -0.97 11.32 11.07
C PRO A 7 0.48 11.54 11.51
N GLY A 8 1.13 10.47 11.97
CA GLY A 8 2.55 10.51 12.27
C GLY A 8 3.32 11.01 11.04
N PRO A 9 4.59 11.41 11.19
CA PRO A 9 5.40 11.85 10.07
C PRO A 9 5.27 10.87 8.88
N PRO A 10 5.24 11.34 7.62
CA PRO A 10 5.09 10.48 6.44
C PRO A 10 6.07 9.29 6.45
N GLN A 11 7.27 9.54 7.01
CA GLN A 11 8.30 8.53 7.24
C GLN A 11 7.87 7.44 8.23
N ALA A 12 7.25 7.79 9.36
CA ALA A 12 6.74 6.82 10.33
C ALA A 12 5.64 5.93 9.72
N ARG A 13 4.75 6.54 8.93
CA ARG A 13 3.72 5.78 8.18
C ARG A 13 4.34 4.89 7.12
N PHE A 14 5.38 5.36 6.42
CA PHE A 14 6.11 4.51 5.48
C PHE A 14 6.75 3.29 6.17
N GLU A 15 7.37 3.48 7.33
CA GLU A 15 7.92 2.37 8.12
C GLU A 15 6.85 1.38 8.60
N ASP A 16 5.68 1.87 9.06
CA ASP A 16 4.55 1.01 9.38
C ASP A 16 4.11 0.18 8.16
N GLY A 17 4.06 0.82 6.99
CA GLY A 17 3.77 0.14 5.73
C GLY A 17 4.77 -0.98 5.41
N LEU A 18 6.06 -0.76 5.68
CA LEU A 18 7.09 -1.80 5.53
C LEU A 18 6.87 -2.97 6.50
N ARG A 19 6.48 -2.70 7.75
CA ARG A 19 6.19 -3.75 8.75
C ARG A 19 5.00 -4.60 8.31
N PHE A 20 3.91 -3.97 7.85
CA PHE A 20 2.74 -4.70 7.35
C PHE A 20 3.03 -5.49 6.07
N LEU A 21 3.79 -4.92 5.13
CA LEU A 21 4.20 -5.63 3.92
C LEU A 21 5.08 -6.84 4.26
N ALA A 22 6.03 -6.70 5.19
CA ALA A 22 6.84 -7.82 5.66
C ALA A 22 5.98 -8.93 6.28
N ALA A 23 4.96 -8.58 7.07
CA ALA A 23 4.01 -9.54 7.61
C ALA A 23 3.19 -10.25 6.51
N ALA A 24 2.71 -9.52 5.50
CA ALA A 24 1.99 -10.09 4.37
C ALA A 24 2.85 -11.09 3.58
N LEU A 25 4.13 -10.75 3.35
CA LEU A 25 5.09 -11.63 2.67
C LEU A 25 5.43 -12.88 3.51
N ALA A 26 5.55 -12.75 4.83
CA ALA A 26 5.75 -13.90 5.70
C ALA A 26 4.53 -14.85 5.66
N LEU A 27 3.32 -14.31 5.66
CA LEU A 27 2.09 -15.10 5.53
C LEU A 27 1.99 -15.81 4.16
N GLU A 28 2.41 -15.16 3.08
CA GLU A 28 2.51 -15.75 1.74
C GLU A 28 3.48 -16.94 1.71
N LEU A 29 4.69 -16.77 2.27
CA LEU A 29 5.73 -17.81 2.33
C LEU A 29 5.29 -19.02 3.15
N ASP A 30 4.53 -18.80 4.22
CA ASP A 30 3.99 -19.89 5.04
C ASP A 30 2.78 -20.60 4.38
N HIS A 31 2.37 -20.21 3.17
CA HIS A 31 1.14 -20.64 2.50
C HIS A 31 -0.11 -20.52 3.39
N ARG A 32 -0.13 -19.49 4.24
CA ARG A 32 -1.20 -19.29 5.23
C ARG A 32 -2.38 -18.51 4.67
N ASN A 33 -3.45 -18.50 5.46
CA ASN A 33 -4.76 -17.91 5.19
C ASN A 33 -4.72 -16.66 4.29
N SER A 34 -5.24 -16.79 3.07
CA SER A 34 -5.32 -15.73 2.06
C SER A 34 -5.99 -14.45 2.58
N ALA A 35 -6.97 -14.56 3.48
CA ALA A 35 -7.60 -13.39 4.09
C ALA A 35 -6.65 -12.58 4.98
N ALA A 36 -5.74 -13.25 5.70
CA ALA A 36 -4.73 -12.58 6.51
C ALA A 36 -3.68 -11.87 5.64
N ILE A 37 -3.30 -12.49 4.51
CA ILE A 37 -2.42 -11.85 3.50
C ILE A 37 -3.07 -10.58 2.97
N VAL A 38 -4.33 -10.66 2.53
CA VAL A 38 -5.09 -9.51 2.02
C VAL A 38 -5.18 -8.40 3.07
N SER A 39 -5.51 -8.72 4.32
CA SER A 39 -5.60 -7.73 5.39
C SER A 39 -4.27 -7.00 5.60
N ALA A 40 -3.16 -7.74 5.78
CA ALA A 40 -1.85 -7.15 6.01
C ALA A 40 -1.37 -6.32 4.81
N ALA A 41 -1.62 -6.78 3.58
CA ALA A 41 -1.28 -6.04 2.38
C ALA A 41 -2.12 -4.75 2.25
N CYS A 42 -3.41 -4.78 2.58
CA CYS A 42 -4.26 -3.59 2.61
C CYS A 42 -3.81 -2.58 3.68
N ASP A 43 -3.42 -3.04 4.87
CA ASP A 43 -2.87 -2.18 5.92
C ASP A 43 -1.56 -1.51 5.46
N ALA A 44 -0.70 -2.25 4.73
CA ALA A 44 0.50 -1.70 4.12
C ALA A 44 0.18 -0.61 3.07
N ILE A 45 -0.78 -0.89 2.16
CA ILE A 45 -1.23 0.07 1.15
C ILE A 45 -1.73 1.35 1.80
N GLN A 46 -2.60 1.25 2.81
CA GLN A 46 -3.13 2.41 3.53
C GLN A 46 -2.02 3.27 4.16
N CYS A 47 -0.96 2.64 4.65
CA CYS A 47 0.20 3.34 5.17
C CYS A 47 0.96 4.10 4.08
N PHE A 48 1.20 3.48 2.92
CA PHE A 48 1.87 4.11 1.79
C PHE A 48 1.05 5.24 1.14
N LEU A 49 -0.29 5.12 1.12
CA LEU A 49 -1.19 6.15 0.58
C LEU A 49 -1.00 7.52 1.26
N VAL A 50 -0.57 7.57 2.52
CA VAL A 50 -0.26 8.83 3.22
C VAL A 50 0.82 9.63 2.49
N THR A 51 1.81 8.93 1.91
CA THR A 51 2.87 9.55 1.10
C THR A 51 2.30 10.16 -0.18
N PHE A 52 1.34 9.48 -0.82
CA PHE A 52 0.69 9.97 -2.04
C PHE A 52 -0.23 11.15 -1.77
N GLU A 53 -0.97 11.11 -0.67
CA GLU A 53 -1.80 12.23 -0.26
C GLU A 53 -0.94 13.48 -0.01
N LEU A 54 0.20 13.33 0.65
CA LEU A 54 1.11 14.45 0.86
C LEU A 54 1.76 14.94 -0.45
N ALA A 55 2.19 14.02 -1.32
CA ALA A 55 2.70 14.35 -2.65
C ALA A 55 1.68 15.13 -3.49
N SER A 56 0.42 14.72 -3.45
CA SER A 56 -0.69 15.41 -4.11
C SER A 56 -0.91 16.81 -3.55
N ARG A 57 -0.90 16.98 -2.21
CA ARG A 57 -1.00 18.30 -1.56
C ARG A 57 0.15 19.24 -1.91
N ARG A 58 1.34 18.70 -2.22
CA ARG A 58 2.52 19.46 -2.70
C ARG A 58 2.60 19.58 -4.23
N HIS A 59 1.59 19.11 -4.95
CA HIS A 59 1.55 19.12 -6.43
C HIS A 59 2.77 18.45 -7.09
N LEU A 60 3.32 17.41 -6.44
CA LEU A 60 4.37 16.63 -7.07
C LEU A 60 3.78 15.84 -8.24
N ALA A 61 4.37 16.03 -9.43
CA ALA A 61 4.00 15.27 -10.61
C ALA A 61 4.23 13.76 -10.38
N ASP A 62 3.36 12.94 -10.96
CA ASP A 62 3.50 11.49 -11.12
C ASP A 62 3.97 11.16 -12.55
N PRO A 63 5.25 11.38 -12.88
CA PRO A 63 5.74 11.33 -14.26
C PRO A 63 5.66 9.95 -14.90
N GLU A 64 5.62 8.88 -14.08
CA GLU A 64 5.65 7.50 -14.56
C GLU A 64 4.26 6.83 -14.58
N GLY A 65 3.20 7.56 -14.18
CA GLY A 65 1.83 7.04 -14.16
C GLY A 65 1.63 5.91 -13.14
N GLU A 66 2.40 5.89 -12.07
CA GLU A 66 2.44 4.80 -11.09
C GLU A 66 1.18 4.80 -10.21
N THR A 67 0.59 5.97 -10.00
CA THR A 67 -0.73 6.11 -9.33
C THR A 67 -1.82 5.42 -10.16
N LEU A 68 -1.73 5.48 -11.49
CA LEU A 68 -2.67 4.81 -12.39
C LEU A 68 -2.51 3.28 -12.32
N LYS A 69 -1.27 2.79 -12.29
CA LYS A 69 -0.97 1.35 -12.13
C LYS A 69 -1.48 0.82 -10.79
N LEU A 70 -1.24 1.56 -9.70
CA LEU A 70 -1.76 1.21 -8.39
C LEU A 70 -3.29 1.16 -8.39
N ARG A 71 -3.95 2.16 -9.01
CA ARG A 71 -5.41 2.16 -9.13
C ARG A 71 -5.92 0.90 -9.82
N GLY A 72 -5.29 0.47 -10.91
CA GLY A 72 -5.66 -0.76 -11.60
C GLY A 72 -5.59 -2.01 -10.72
N GLN A 73 -4.59 -2.12 -9.85
CA GLN A 73 -4.49 -3.24 -8.89
C GLN A 73 -5.55 -3.15 -7.78
N LEU A 74 -5.86 -1.94 -7.30
CA LEU A 74 -6.93 -1.72 -6.33
C LEU A 74 -8.31 -2.02 -6.91
N GLU A 75 -8.54 -1.70 -8.19
CA GLU A 75 -9.75 -2.08 -8.91
C GLU A 75 -9.82 -3.60 -9.08
N ALA A 76 -8.70 -4.25 -9.43
CA ALA A 76 -8.63 -5.71 -9.53
C ALA A 76 -9.01 -6.39 -8.21
N LEU A 77 -8.55 -5.86 -7.07
CA LEU A 77 -8.91 -6.34 -5.72
C LEU A 77 -10.41 -6.27 -5.42
N LEU A 78 -11.16 -5.39 -6.07
CA LEU A 78 -12.59 -5.22 -5.88
C LEU A 78 -13.42 -6.05 -6.87
N THR A 79 -12.78 -6.85 -7.72
CA THR A 79 -13.46 -7.70 -8.70
C THR A 79 -14.41 -8.68 -7.99
N PRO A 80 -15.69 -8.76 -8.37
CA PRO A 80 -16.59 -9.74 -7.78
C PRO A 80 -16.15 -11.18 -8.08
N ASN A 81 -16.43 -12.11 -7.17
CA ASN A 81 -16.20 -13.56 -7.34
C ASN A 81 -14.74 -13.99 -7.56
N GLN A 82 -13.76 -13.18 -7.16
CA GLN A 82 -12.35 -13.61 -7.11
C GLN A 82 -12.17 -14.77 -6.13
N SER A 83 -11.23 -15.67 -6.45
CA SER A 83 -10.74 -16.62 -5.45
C SER A 83 -9.94 -15.88 -4.35
N PRO A 84 -9.89 -16.43 -3.11
CA PRO A 84 -9.06 -15.86 -2.05
C PRO A 84 -7.59 -15.74 -2.44
N GLU A 85 -7.07 -16.68 -3.22
CA GLU A 85 -5.69 -16.71 -3.71
C GLU A 85 -5.42 -15.58 -4.72
N GLU A 86 -6.35 -15.33 -5.64
CA GLU A 86 -6.25 -14.22 -6.58
C GLU A 86 -6.30 -12.87 -5.85
N ALA A 87 -7.21 -12.72 -4.89
CA ALA A 87 -7.30 -11.52 -4.07
C ALA A 87 -5.99 -11.28 -3.29
N ALA A 88 -5.40 -12.32 -2.70
CA ALA A 88 -4.12 -12.23 -2.01
C ALA A 88 -2.98 -11.79 -2.94
N ARG A 89 -2.92 -12.34 -4.16
CA ARG A 89 -1.94 -11.94 -5.18
C ARG A 89 -2.09 -10.48 -5.58
N HIS A 90 -3.31 -10.03 -5.90
CA HIS A 90 -3.56 -8.63 -6.24
C HIS A 90 -3.24 -7.68 -5.08
N ALA A 91 -3.49 -8.11 -3.83
CA ALA A 91 -3.17 -7.31 -2.64
C ALA A 91 -1.66 -7.14 -2.50
N LEU A 92 -0.89 -8.22 -2.64
CA LEU A 92 0.56 -8.19 -2.56
C LEU A 92 1.20 -7.39 -3.69
N GLU A 93 0.73 -7.55 -4.93
CA GLU A 93 1.17 -6.75 -6.07
C GLU A 93 0.87 -5.26 -5.85
N GLY A 94 -0.34 -4.93 -5.40
CA GLY A 94 -0.73 -3.56 -5.05
C GLY A 94 0.14 -2.97 -3.94
N ALA A 95 0.42 -3.74 -2.88
CA ALA A 95 1.27 -3.29 -1.78
C ALA A 95 2.74 -3.07 -2.20
N ARG A 96 3.27 -3.91 -3.10
CA ARG A 96 4.62 -3.74 -3.67
C ARG A 96 4.71 -2.48 -4.53
N LEU A 97 3.74 -2.25 -5.41
CA LEU A 97 3.67 -1.02 -6.23
C LEU A 97 3.54 0.22 -5.35
N ALA A 98 2.68 0.17 -4.33
CA ALA A 98 2.50 1.27 -3.40
C ALA A 98 3.80 1.57 -2.62
N ARG A 99 4.51 0.54 -2.14
CA ARG A 99 5.83 0.71 -1.51
C ARG A 99 6.81 1.39 -2.45
N ASP A 100 6.96 0.90 -3.68
CA ASP A 100 7.97 1.40 -4.62
C ASP A 100 7.71 2.86 -4.99
N GLN A 101 6.45 3.22 -5.20
CA GLN A 101 6.08 4.59 -5.46
C GLN A 101 6.28 5.48 -4.22
N ALA A 102 5.92 5.02 -3.03
CA ALA A 102 6.10 5.79 -1.81
C ALA A 102 7.59 6.00 -1.50
N ALA A 103 8.44 5.01 -1.76
CA ALA A 103 9.89 5.11 -1.61
C ALA A 103 10.52 6.16 -2.54
N ARG A 104 9.96 6.34 -3.75
CA ARG A 104 10.39 7.40 -4.68
C ARG A 104 9.93 8.79 -4.28
N LEU A 105 8.73 8.91 -3.70
CA LEU A 105 8.15 10.20 -3.33
C LEU A 105 8.65 10.70 -1.97
N LEU A 106 8.89 9.81 -1.02
CA LEU A 106 9.22 10.18 0.36
C LEU A 106 10.45 11.12 0.47
N PRO A 107 11.58 10.90 -0.22
CA PRO A 107 12.72 11.81 -0.16
C PRO A 107 12.37 13.23 -0.64
N ARG A 108 11.58 13.34 -1.72
CA ARG A 108 11.13 14.62 -2.30
C ARG A 108 10.14 15.38 -1.41
N LEU A 109 9.57 14.71 -0.40
CA LEU A 109 8.69 15.29 0.61
C LEU A 109 9.43 15.73 1.87
N MET A 110 10.69 15.33 2.02
CA MET A 110 11.56 15.71 3.14
C MET A 110 12.44 16.93 2.82
N GLU A 111 12.51 17.30 1.53
CA GLU A 111 12.98 18.60 1.06
C GLU A 111 11.94 19.71 1.36
#